data_AF-A0A1T4XZ29-F1
#
_entry.id   AF-A0A1T4XZ29-F1
#
_cell.length_a   1.000
_cell.length_b   1.000
_cell.length_c   1.000
_cell.angle_alpha   90.00
_cell.angle_beta   90.00
_cell.angle_gamma   90.00
#
_symmetry.space_group_name_H-M   'P 1'
#
loop_
_entity.id
_entity.type
_entity.pdbx_description
1 polymer ?
#
loop_
_entity_poly.entity_id
_entity_poly.type
_entity_poly.pdbx_seq_one_letter_code
_entity_poly.pdbx_strand_id
1 'polypeptide(L)'
;MFCDNLISLRKLNGLSQEELAEQLNVSRQTLSKYETGESLPDIDRCKQLAEIFGVTLDDLVNYDSAATGLNVPPKGKHAFGLVTVGDKGQIVIPAKARKIFNIQPGDRLIVLGDEAQGLALLSEKDFLAMVRSFRTQGE
;
A
#
# COMPACT_ATOMS: atom_id res chain seq x y z
N MET A 1 -14.93 -5.15 3.38
CA MET A 1 -13.66 -4.38 3.43
C MET A 1 -12.65 -5.07 4.33
N PHE A 2 -12.73 -4.97 5.66
CA PHE A 2 -11.75 -5.65 6.54
C PHE A 2 -11.62 -7.16 6.30
N CYS A 3 -12.74 -7.90 6.31
CA CYS A 3 -12.73 -9.36 6.13
C CYS A 3 -12.10 -9.76 4.78
N ASP A 4 -12.45 -9.04 3.72
CA ASP A 4 -11.92 -9.27 2.36
C ASP A 4 -10.41 -8.99 2.29
N ASN A 5 -9.97 -7.91 2.93
CA ASN A 5 -8.55 -7.56 3.03
C ASN A 5 -7.77 -8.61 3.81
N LEU A 6 -8.31 -9.09 4.93
CA LEU A 6 -7.73 -10.15 5.75
C LEU A 6 -7.56 -11.46 4.95
N ILE A 7 -8.62 -11.90 4.26
CA ILE A 7 -8.58 -13.09 3.41
C ILE A 7 -7.54 -12.94 2.30
N SER A 8 -7.52 -11.77 1.64
CA SER A 8 -6.61 -11.50 0.52
C SER A 8 -5.16 -11.51 0.98
N LEU A 9 -4.85 -10.81 2.07
CA LEU A 9 -3.51 -10.75 2.66
C LEU A 9 -3.03 -12.12 3.12
N ARG A 10 -3.91 -12.90 3.78
CA ARG A 10 -3.57 -14.27 4.18
C ARG A 10 -3.20 -15.14 2.99
N LYS A 11 -4.01 -15.11 1.93
CA LYS A 11 -3.77 -15.90 0.70
C LYS A 11 -2.51 -15.47 -0.03
N LEU A 12 -2.22 -14.16 -0.10
CA LEU A 12 -0.98 -13.65 -0.72
C LEU A 12 0.28 -14.09 0.01
N ASN A 13 0.19 -14.25 1.33
CA ASN A 13 1.29 -14.78 2.15
C ASN A 13 1.33 -16.32 2.17
N GLY A 14 0.45 -17.00 1.42
CA GLY A 14 0.41 -18.46 1.35
C GLY A 14 -0.03 -19.15 2.64
N LEU A 15 -0.65 -18.41 3.57
CA LEU A 15 -1.01 -18.94 4.89
C LEU A 15 -2.39 -19.61 4.89
N SER A 16 -2.50 -20.72 5.59
CA SER A 16 -3.77 -21.32 6.00
C SER A 16 -4.41 -20.54 7.16
N GLN A 17 -5.69 -20.80 7.42
CA GLN A 17 -6.36 -20.23 8.59
C GLN A 17 -5.75 -20.75 9.91
N GLU A 18 -5.25 -21.98 9.93
CA GLU A 18 -4.61 -22.56 11.11
C GLU A 18 -3.33 -21.79 11.43
N GLU A 19 -2.44 -21.64 10.44
CA GLU A 19 -1.14 -20.97 10.61
C GLU A 19 -1.28 -19.50 11.01
N LEU A 20 -2.22 -18.76 10.41
CA LEU A 20 -2.45 -17.37 10.79
C LEU A 20 -3.06 -17.26 12.19
N ALA A 21 -3.94 -18.18 12.57
CA ALA A 21 -4.52 -18.21 13.92
C ALA A 21 -3.45 -18.49 14.98
N GLU A 22 -2.52 -19.40 14.70
CA GLU A 22 -1.35 -19.68 15.54
C GLU A 22 -0.48 -18.43 15.71
N GLN A 23 -0.12 -17.74 14.62
CA GLN A 23 0.67 -16.50 14.70
C GLN A 23 -0.03 -15.39 15.50
N LEU A 24 -1.36 -15.31 15.40
CA LEU A 24 -2.17 -14.37 16.18
C LEU A 24 -2.48 -14.86 17.59
N ASN A 25 -2.04 -16.04 18.02
CA ASN A 25 -2.40 -16.63 19.30
C ASN A 25 -3.93 -16.64 19.54
N VAL A 26 -4.70 -17.05 18.53
CA VAL A 26 -6.17 -17.23 18.61
C VAL A 26 -6.55 -18.62 18.09
N SER A 27 -7.78 -19.05 18.35
CA SER A 27 -8.26 -20.31 17.76
C SER A 27 -8.54 -20.15 16.26
N ARG A 28 -8.40 -21.23 15.49
CA ARG A 28 -8.83 -21.26 14.08
C ARG A 28 -10.28 -20.80 13.90
N GLN A 29 -11.17 -21.17 14.83
CA GLN A 29 -12.57 -20.74 14.82
C GLN A 29 -12.70 -19.23 14.96
N THR A 30 -11.91 -18.60 15.84
CA THR A 30 -11.87 -17.15 16.01
C THR A 30 -11.44 -16.47 14.72
N LEU A 31 -10.37 -16.95 14.09
CA LEU A 31 -9.93 -16.39 12.80
C LEU A 31 -11.01 -16.56 11.71
N SER A 32 -11.66 -17.72 11.65
CA SER A 32 -12.76 -17.94 10.70
C SER A 32 -13.87 -16.91 10.89
N LYS A 33 -14.21 -16.55 12.14
CA LYS A 33 -15.22 -15.51 12.42
C LYS A 33 -14.77 -14.12 12.01
N TYR A 34 -13.46 -13.83 12.07
CA TYR A 34 -12.91 -12.59 11.53
C TYR A 34 -13.05 -12.53 10.01
N GLU A 35 -12.77 -13.65 9.33
CA GLU A 35 -12.89 -13.73 7.87
C GLU A 35 -14.35 -13.74 7.37
N THR A 36 -15.30 -14.25 8.16
CA THR A 36 -16.74 -14.21 7.81
C THR A 36 -17.43 -12.93 8.25
N GLY A 37 -16.77 -12.10 9.07
CA GLY A 37 -17.37 -10.88 9.64
C GLY A 37 -18.33 -11.12 10.81
N GLU A 38 -18.41 -12.35 11.32
CA GLU A 38 -19.20 -12.69 12.52
C GLU A 38 -18.64 -12.06 13.79
N SER A 39 -17.34 -11.76 13.83
CA SER A 39 -16.70 -11.02 14.91
C SER A 39 -15.58 -10.14 14.36
N LEU A 40 -15.23 -9.09 15.11
CA LEU A 40 -14.10 -8.23 14.77
C LEU A 40 -12.96 -8.45 15.77
N PRO A 41 -11.69 -8.41 15.31
CA PRO A 41 -10.55 -8.39 16.20
C PRO A 41 -10.52 -7.11 17.03
N ASP A 42 -9.97 -7.20 18.24
CA ASP A 42 -9.65 -6.02 19.02
C ASP A 42 -8.48 -5.24 18.39
N ILE A 43 -8.20 -4.05 18.93
CA ILE A 43 -7.18 -3.17 18.38
C ILE A 43 -5.77 -3.76 18.45
N ASP A 44 -5.46 -4.61 19.43
CA ASP A 44 -4.15 -5.22 19.57
C ASP A 44 -3.95 -6.34 18.55
N ARG A 45 -4.99 -7.15 18.28
CA ARG A 45 -5.00 -8.12 17.19
C ARG A 45 -4.93 -7.44 15.82
N CYS A 46 -5.62 -6.33 15.64
CA CYS A 46 -5.51 -5.53 14.42
C CYS A 46 -4.08 -5.02 14.18
N LYS A 47 -3.36 -4.58 15.23
CA LYS A 47 -1.94 -4.22 15.12
C LYS A 47 -1.07 -5.40 14.74
N GLN A 48 -1.25 -6.55 15.40
CA GLN A 48 -0.50 -7.78 15.08
C GLN A 48 -0.72 -8.21 13.62
N LEU A 49 -1.96 -8.17 13.13
CA LEU A 49 -2.27 -8.44 11.73
C LEU A 49 -1.53 -7.50 10.78
N ALA A 50 -1.53 -6.20 11.08
CA ALA A 50 -0.82 -5.21 10.27
C ALA A 50 0.69 -5.46 10.26
N GLU A 51 1.27 -5.89 11.38
CA GLU A 51 2.69 -6.26 11.50
C GLU A 51 3.02 -7.54 10.72
N ILE A 52 2.22 -8.61 10.89
CA ILE A 52 2.40 -9.90 10.20
C ILE A 52 2.40 -9.70 8.68
N PHE A 53 1.45 -8.91 8.17
CA PHE A 53 1.33 -8.67 6.73
C PHE A 53 2.21 -7.52 6.22
N GLY A 54 2.88 -6.79 7.11
CA GLY A 54 3.67 -5.63 6.76
C GLY A 54 2.87 -4.55 6.06
N VAL A 55 1.63 -4.28 6.49
CA VAL A 55 0.73 -3.24 5.96
C VAL A 55 0.46 -2.18 7.03
N THR A 56 -0.22 -1.09 6.67
CA THR A 56 -0.72 -0.15 7.68
C THR A 56 -2.06 -0.64 8.25
N LEU A 57 -2.36 -0.28 9.51
CA LEU A 57 -3.65 -0.60 10.11
C LEU A 57 -4.81 0.06 9.34
N ASP A 58 -4.60 1.29 8.85
CA ASP A 58 -5.61 1.99 8.04
C ASP A 58 -5.90 1.24 6.75
N ASP A 59 -4.87 0.81 6.02
CA ASP A 59 -5.06 0.04 4.78
C ASP A 59 -5.66 -1.35 5.07
N LEU A 60 -5.29 -2.01 6.17
CA LEU A 60 -5.91 -3.28 6.55
C LEU A 60 -7.43 -3.16 6.73
N VAL A 61 -7.89 -2.09 7.37
CA VAL A 61 -9.32 -1.91 7.73
C VAL A 61 -10.13 -1.27 6.60
N ASN A 62 -9.57 -0.24 5.95
CA ASN A 62 -10.31 0.68 5.08
C ASN A 62 -9.98 0.54 3.59
N TYR A 63 -9.00 -0.27 3.20
CA TYR A 63 -8.61 -0.36 1.79
C TYR A 63 -9.69 -1.01 0.94
N ASP A 64 -10.07 -0.33 -0.15
CA ASP A 64 -11.03 -0.82 -1.13
C ASP A 64 -10.30 -1.47 -2.31
N SER A 65 -10.11 -2.79 -2.21
CA SER A 65 -9.50 -3.60 -3.27
C SER A 65 -10.38 -3.73 -4.51
N ALA A 66 -11.71 -3.64 -4.37
CA ALA A 66 -12.63 -3.71 -5.49
C ALA A 66 -12.55 -2.45 -6.37
N ALA A 67 -12.42 -1.27 -5.76
CA ALA A 67 -12.30 -0.01 -6.48
C ALA A 67 -10.95 0.16 -7.20
N THR A 68 -9.88 -0.41 -6.65
CA THR A 68 -8.52 -0.24 -7.19
C THR A 68 -8.08 -1.38 -8.11
N GLY A 69 -8.70 -2.55 -8.00
CA GLY A 69 -8.26 -3.78 -8.66
C GLY A 69 -6.90 -4.28 -8.15
N LEU A 70 -6.41 -3.71 -7.05
CA LEU A 70 -5.10 -4.01 -6.46
C LEU A 70 -5.29 -4.54 -5.04
N ASN A 71 -4.33 -5.31 -4.56
CA ASN A 71 -4.31 -5.77 -3.18
C ASN A 71 -3.85 -4.65 -2.23
N VAL A 72 -4.07 -4.86 -0.92
CA VAL A 72 -3.61 -3.94 0.13
C VAL A 72 -2.10 -3.71 -0.03
N PRO A 73 -1.64 -2.46 -0.17
CA PRO A 73 -0.23 -2.18 -0.40
C PRO A 73 0.60 -2.45 0.86
N PRO A 74 1.86 -2.89 0.72
CA PRO A 74 2.76 -3.01 1.86
C PRO A 74 3.07 -1.63 2.46
N LYS A 75 3.47 -1.61 3.72
CA LYS A 75 3.77 -0.42 4.51
C LYS A 75 4.78 0.47 3.78
N GLY A 76 4.43 1.74 3.65
CA GLY A 76 5.23 2.75 2.94
C GLY A 76 5.06 2.74 1.42
N LYS A 77 4.34 1.77 0.84
CA LYS A 77 3.89 1.82 -0.56
C LYS A 77 2.43 2.22 -0.59
N HIS A 78 2.03 2.89 -1.67
CA HIS A 78 0.67 3.41 -1.80
C HIS A 78 0.14 3.19 -3.21
N ALA A 79 -1.12 2.76 -3.30
CA ALA A 79 -1.91 2.78 -4.52
C ALA A 79 -2.98 3.87 -4.37
N PHE A 80 -2.98 4.86 -5.28
CA PHE A 80 -3.93 5.98 -5.24
C PHE A 80 -5.14 5.80 -6.15
N GLY A 81 -5.36 4.57 -6.61
CA GLY A 81 -6.37 4.23 -7.61
C GLY A 81 -5.92 4.54 -9.04
N LEU A 82 -6.85 4.31 -9.98
CA LEU A 82 -6.67 4.63 -11.38
C LEU A 82 -6.90 6.13 -11.62
N VAL A 83 -6.09 6.72 -12.49
CA VAL A 83 -6.27 8.10 -12.96
C VAL A 83 -6.40 8.10 -14.47
N THR A 84 -7.29 8.95 -14.99
CA THR A 84 -7.51 9.07 -16.42
C THR A 84 -6.71 10.23 -16.98
N VAL A 85 -6.15 10.06 -18.17
CA VAL A 85 -5.48 11.12 -18.92
C VAL A 85 -6.54 12.04 -19.54
N GLY A 86 -6.42 13.34 -19.29
CA GLY A 86 -7.31 14.34 -19.88
C GLY A 86 -7.09 14.52 -21.39
N ASP A 87 -7.97 15.28 -22.03
CA ASP A 87 -7.92 15.66 -23.44
C ASP A 87 -6.58 16.25 -23.91
N LYS A 88 -5.89 16.95 -23.01
CA LYS A 88 -4.58 17.58 -23.26
C LYS A 88 -3.38 16.73 -22.83
N GLY A 89 -3.57 15.43 -22.57
CA GLY A 89 -2.49 14.55 -22.10
C GLY A 89 -2.11 14.74 -20.62
N GLN A 90 -2.90 15.52 -19.88
CA GLN A 90 -2.63 15.84 -18.48
C GLN A 90 -3.11 14.73 -17.53
N ILE A 91 -2.31 14.43 -16.50
CA ILE A 91 -2.68 13.52 -15.41
C ILE A 91 -2.81 14.33 -14.13
N VAL A 92 -3.94 14.17 -13.44
CA VAL A 92 -4.16 14.83 -12.15
C VAL A 92 -3.60 13.96 -11.04
N ILE A 93 -2.64 14.49 -10.27
CA ILE A 93 -2.12 13.80 -9.08
C ILE A 93 -3.19 13.83 -7.97
N PRO A 94 -3.65 12.65 -7.48
CA PRO A 94 -4.66 12.58 -6.44
C PRO A 94 -4.29 13.38 -5.19
N ALA A 95 -5.27 13.96 -4.51
CA ALA A 95 -5.03 14.78 -3.32
C ALA A 95 -4.30 14.01 -2.19
N LYS A 96 -4.60 12.71 -2.02
CA LYS A 96 -3.93 11.84 -1.05
C LYS A 96 -2.43 11.69 -1.39
N ALA A 97 -2.09 11.47 -2.66
CA ALA A 97 -0.70 11.39 -3.12
C ALA A 97 0.04 12.71 -2.89
N ARG A 98 -0.58 13.86 -3.24
CA ARG A 98 0.02 15.17 -3.00
C ARG A 98 0.33 15.43 -1.52
N LYS A 99 -0.57 15.04 -0.61
CA LYS A 99 -0.34 15.17 0.83
C LYS A 99 0.80 14.27 1.32
N ILE A 100 0.80 13.00 0.94
CA ILE A 100 1.79 12.01 1.40
C ILE A 100 3.19 12.35 0.90
N PHE A 101 3.33 12.75 -0.37
CA PHE A 101 4.61 13.11 -0.97
C PHE A 101 4.92 14.60 -0.92
N ASN A 102 4.14 15.37 -0.15
CA ASN A 102 4.28 16.82 0.02
C ASN A 102 4.46 17.59 -1.31
N ILE A 103 3.66 17.25 -2.32
CA ILE A 103 3.68 17.89 -3.65
C ILE A 103 2.79 19.13 -3.64
N GLN A 104 3.37 20.29 -3.92
CA GLN A 104 2.71 21.59 -3.89
C GLN A 104 2.69 22.24 -5.30
N PRO A 105 1.76 23.18 -5.56
CA PRO A 105 1.78 23.97 -6.78
C PRO A 105 3.14 24.68 -6.95
N GLY A 106 3.76 24.51 -8.11
CA GLY A 106 5.09 25.06 -8.41
C GLY A 106 6.25 24.10 -8.17
N ASP A 107 6.03 22.96 -7.50
CA ASP A 107 7.05 21.91 -7.44
C ASP A 107 7.34 21.34 -8.83
N ARG A 108 8.61 21.01 -9.06
CA ARG A 108 9.09 20.38 -10.29
C ARG A 108 9.24 18.88 -10.08
N LEU A 109 8.60 18.12 -10.96
CA LEU A 109 8.71 16.67 -11.02
C LEU A 109 9.44 16.28 -12.30
N ILE A 110 10.33 15.32 -12.18
CA ILE A 110 10.99 14.64 -13.29
C ILE A 110 10.06 13.52 -13.76
N VAL A 111 9.80 13.47 -15.07
CA VAL A 111 9.09 12.37 -15.72
C VAL A 111 10.14 11.42 -16.31
N LEU A 112 10.15 10.19 -15.83
CA LEU A 112 11.01 9.11 -16.31
C LEU A 112 10.16 8.12 -17.12
N GLY A 113 10.77 7.44 -18.08
CA GLY A 113 10.10 6.46 -18.92
C GLY A 113 11.01 5.31 -19.32
N ASP A 114 10.44 4.12 -19.34
CA ASP A 114 11.00 2.88 -19.86
C ASP A 114 9.92 2.23 -20.74
N GLU A 115 10.26 1.82 -21.95
CA GLU A 115 9.27 1.32 -22.92
C GLU A 115 8.59 0.01 -22.48
N ALA A 116 9.26 -0.79 -21.64
CA ALA A 116 8.72 -2.03 -21.10
C ALA A 116 7.99 -1.85 -19.76
N GLN A 117 8.37 -0.84 -18.95
CA GLN A 117 7.87 -0.65 -17.58
C GLN A 117 6.90 0.52 -17.42
N GLY A 118 6.90 1.48 -18.36
CA GLY A 118 6.02 2.64 -18.36
C GLY A 118 6.67 3.91 -17.80
N LEU A 119 5.83 4.79 -17.24
CA LEU A 119 6.24 6.12 -16.75
C LEU A 119 6.37 6.16 -15.23
N ALA A 120 7.34 6.93 -14.73
CA ALA A 120 7.52 7.23 -13.31
C ALA A 120 7.68 8.74 -13.07
N LEU A 121 7.22 9.20 -11.90
CA LEU A 121 7.36 10.58 -11.45
C LEU A 121 8.22 10.63 -10.20
N LEU A 122 9.21 11.53 -10.18
CA LEU A 122 10.08 11.77 -9.02
C LEU A 122 10.25 13.26 -8.79
N SER A 123 10.35 13.71 -7.54
CA SER A 123 10.64 15.12 -7.29
C SER A 123 12.06 15.47 -7.70
N GLU A 124 12.28 16.67 -8.25
CA GLU A 124 13.64 17.14 -8.62
C GLU A 124 14.57 17.14 -7.39
N LYS A 125 14.03 17.50 -6.22
CA LYS A 125 14.77 17.55 -4.95
C LYS A 125 15.26 16.16 -4.51
N ASP A 126 14.37 15.17 -4.53
CA ASP A 126 14.69 13.79 -4.12
C ASP A 126 15.67 13.14 -5.10
N PHE A 127 15.49 13.39 -6.40
CA PHE A 127 16.42 12.91 -7.41
C PHE A 127 17.83 13.46 -7.20
N LEU A 128 17.98 14.78 -6.98
CA LEU A 128 19.29 15.39 -6.73
C LEU A 128 19.92 14.89 -5.43
N ALA A 129 19.14 14.65 -4.38
CA ALA A 129 19.63 14.06 -3.13
C ALA A 129 20.17 12.64 -3.37
N MET A 130 19.43 11.82 -4.13
CA MET A 130 19.84 10.47 -4.50
C MET A 130 21.11 10.45 -5.35
N VAL A 131 21.24 11.32 -6.36
CA VAL A 131 22.47 11.38 -7.18
C VAL A 131 23.69 11.80 -6.35
N ARG A 132 23.51 12.70 -5.37
CA ARG A 132 24.60 13.11 -4.48
C ARG A 132 25.06 11.97 -3.57
N SER A 133 24.15 11.18 -3.02
CA SER A 133 24.52 10.06 -2.14
C SER A 133 25.33 8.98 -2.88
N PHE A 134 25.04 8.74 -4.16
CA PHE A 134 25.84 7.82 -5.00
C PHE A 134 27.26 8.32 -5.28
N ARG A 135 27.49 9.64 -5.36
CA ARG A 135 28.84 10.19 -5.60
C ARG A 135 29.72 10.14 -4.35
N THR A 136 29.15 10.20 -3.16
CA THR A 136 29.90 10.14 -1.88
C THR A 136 30.29 8.73 -1.43
N GLN A 137 29.77 7.66 -2.04
CA GLN A 137 30.17 6.28 -1.73
C GLN A 137 31.31 5.76 -2.61
N GLY A 138 31.87 6.61 -3.49
CA GLY A 138 32.94 6.27 -4.43
C GLY A 138 34.33 6.81 -4.05
N GLU A 139 34.52 7.37 -2.85
CA GLU A 139 35.81 7.79 -2.27
C GLU A 139 36.10 6.97 -1.00
#